data_AF-A0A5C4YAU1-F1
#
_entry.id   AF-A0A5C4YAU1-F1
#
_cell.length_a   1.000
_cell.length_b   1.000
_cell.length_c   1.000
_cell.angle_alpha   90.00
_cell.angle_beta   90.00
_cell.angle_gamma   90.00
#
_symmetry.space_group_name_H-M   'P 1'
#
loop_
_entity.id
_entity.type
_entity.pdbx_description
1 polymer ?
#
loop_
_entity_poly.entity_id
_entity_poly.type
_entity_poly.pdbx_seq_one_letter_code
_entity_poly.pdbx_strand_id
1 'polypeptide(L)'
;MGDPEMPEVRNADWTPAERAALLRALSTPYPLTAPVFVHGDVYRHNLLADAAGRYAGVLDWGNAGWATLEHECAVLDDLEPALVRWGGRLDTGLLWRLRLELLLKVCGAGRISPNAVRKVLQHCT
;
A
#
# COMPACT_ATOMS: atom_id res chain seq x y z
N MET A 1 -23.32 6.88 8.20
CA MET A 1 -21.95 6.61 7.75
C MET A 1 -22.01 5.32 6.95
N GLY A 2 -21.94 5.42 5.63
CA GLY A 2 -21.93 4.22 4.80
C GLY A 2 -20.61 3.50 5.03
N ASP A 3 -20.68 2.22 5.36
CA ASP A 3 -19.56 1.31 5.15
C ASP A 3 -19.12 1.56 3.70
N PRO A 4 -17.86 1.94 3.42
CA PRO A 4 -17.43 2.12 2.04
C PRO A 4 -17.56 0.74 1.40
N GLU A 5 -18.65 0.53 0.65
CA GLU A 5 -18.80 -0.66 -0.15
C GLU A 5 -17.57 -0.70 -1.04
N MET A 6 -16.67 -1.67 -0.80
CA MET A 6 -15.49 -1.88 -1.63
C MET A 6 -15.91 -2.81 -2.77
N PRO A 7 -16.32 -2.27 -3.94
CA PRO A 7 -16.75 -3.09 -5.08
C PRO A 7 -15.67 -4.10 -5.51
N GLU A 8 -14.40 -3.81 -5.24
CA GLU A 8 -13.25 -4.67 -5.53
C GLU A 8 -13.27 -5.98 -4.73
N VAL A 9 -13.88 -5.96 -3.53
CA VAL A 9 -14.10 -7.15 -2.68
C VAL A 9 -15.35 -7.93 -3.13
N ARG A 10 -16.24 -7.34 -3.95
CA ARG A 10 -17.45 -8.02 -4.45
C ARG A 10 -17.28 -8.61 -5.84
N ASN A 11 -16.45 -8.00 -6.69
CA ASN A 11 -16.38 -8.30 -8.13
C ASN A 11 -15.32 -9.36 -8.52
N ALA A 12 -14.60 -9.93 -7.55
CA ALA A 12 -13.64 -11.00 -7.79
C ALA A 12 -14.08 -12.28 -7.06
N ASP A 13 -13.65 -13.43 -7.62
CA ASP A 13 -13.92 -14.78 -7.10
C ASP A 13 -13.16 -15.05 -5.79
N TRP A 14 -13.50 -14.31 -4.73
CA TRP A 14 -13.01 -14.53 -3.38
C TRP A 14 -13.78 -15.67 -2.73
N THR A 15 -13.06 -16.59 -2.11
CA THR A 15 -13.70 -17.59 -1.24
C THR A 15 -14.33 -16.91 -0.02
N PRO A 16 -15.33 -17.53 0.64
CA PRO A 16 -15.89 -16.98 1.87
C PRO A 16 -14.84 -16.69 2.97
N ALA A 17 -13.82 -17.54 3.06
CA ALA A 17 -12.71 -17.36 4.01
C ALA A 17 -11.84 -16.15 3.68
N GLU A 18 -11.49 -15.96 2.40
CA GLU A 18 -10.74 -14.79 1.93
C GLU A 18 -11.53 -13.50 2.16
N ARG A 19 -12.82 -13.50 1.84
CA ARG A 19 -13.70 -12.35 2.07
C ARG A 19 -13.76 -11.98 3.55
N ALA A 20 -13.87 -12.97 4.44
CA ALA A 20 -13.87 -12.72 5.88
C ALA A 20 -12.51 -12.17 6.36
N ALA A 21 -11.39 -12.67 5.82
CA ALA A 21 -10.06 -12.16 6.14
C ALA A 21 -9.85 -10.72 5.64
N LEU A 22 -10.26 -10.41 4.41
CA LEU A 22 -10.24 -9.06 3.86
C LEU A 22 -11.05 -8.10 4.74
N LEU A 23 -12.29 -8.46 5.09
CA LEU A 23 -13.14 -7.63 5.95
C LEU A 23 -12.51 -7.38 7.32
N ARG A 24 -11.95 -8.40 7.99
CA ARG A 24 -11.24 -8.22 9.26
C ARG A 24 -10.03 -7.29 9.11
N ALA A 25 -9.21 -7.55 8.10
CA ALA A 25 -8.00 -6.78 7.85
C ALA A 25 -8.30 -5.31 7.54
N LEU A 26 -9.43 -5.00 6.89
CA LEU A 26 -9.77 -3.64 6.44
C LEU A 26 -10.68 -2.85 7.40
N SER A 27 -11.35 -3.52 8.33
CA SER A 27 -12.25 -2.87 9.31
C SER A 27 -11.58 -2.54 10.64
N THR A 28 -10.42 -3.11 10.93
CA THR A 28 -9.73 -2.90 12.22
C THR A 28 -9.16 -1.47 12.29
N PRO A 29 -9.44 -0.60 13.27
CA PRO A 29 -8.80 0.72 13.28
C PRO A 29 -7.27 0.60 13.48
N TYR A 30 -6.47 1.39 12.75
CA TYR A 30 -5.04 1.56 13.04
C TYR A 30 -4.78 3.00 13.49
N PRO A 31 -4.23 3.22 14.70
CA PRO A 31 -3.84 4.55 15.13
C PRO A 31 -2.61 5.00 14.33
N LEU A 32 -2.70 6.16 13.68
CA LEU A 32 -1.53 6.78 13.05
C LEU A 32 -0.58 7.21 14.16
N THR A 33 0.59 6.58 14.23
CA THR A 33 1.65 6.92 15.18
C THR A 33 2.80 7.59 14.42
N ALA A 34 3.41 8.62 15.01
CA ALA A 34 4.58 9.32 14.46
C ALA A 34 4.43 9.81 13.00
N PRO A 35 3.58 10.82 12.73
CA PRO A 35 3.41 11.35 11.38
C PRO A 35 4.73 11.95 10.85
N VAL A 36 5.01 11.67 9.58
CA VAL A 36 6.11 12.23 8.81
C VAL A 36 5.54 12.90 7.56
N PHE A 37 6.28 13.84 6.99
CA PHE A 37 5.92 14.41 5.71
C PHE A 37 6.33 13.43 4.60
N VAL A 38 5.36 12.95 3.83
CA VAL A 38 5.55 11.97 2.76
C VAL A 38 5.19 12.58 1.40
N HIS A 39 5.74 12.01 0.33
CA HIS A 39 5.32 12.37 -1.03
C HIS A 39 3.93 11.80 -1.36
N GLY A 40 3.60 10.61 -0.84
CA GLY A 40 2.32 9.93 -1.02
C GLY A 40 2.17 9.22 -2.36
N ASP A 41 3.16 9.31 -3.26
CA ASP A 41 3.13 8.73 -4.60
C ASP A 41 4.54 8.57 -5.21
N VAL A 42 5.47 7.98 -4.47
CA VAL A 42 6.84 7.72 -4.95
C VAL A 42 6.87 6.49 -5.85
N TYR A 43 6.12 6.57 -6.95
CA TYR A 43 6.13 5.57 -8.00
C TYR A 43 7.20 5.90 -9.04
N ARG A 44 7.66 4.90 -9.80
CA ARG A 44 8.76 5.06 -10.78
C ARG A 44 8.57 6.21 -11.78
N HIS A 45 7.32 6.59 -12.06
CA HIS A 45 6.97 7.65 -13.00
C HIS A 45 7.21 9.05 -12.44
N ASN A 46 7.28 9.18 -11.11
CA ASN A 46 7.54 10.43 -10.40
C ASN A 46 9.02 10.58 -10.01
N LEU A 47 9.86 9.58 -10.28
CA LEU A 47 11.30 9.61 -10.02
C LEU A 47 12.08 10.10 -11.23
N LEU A 48 12.95 11.08 -11.02
CA LEU A 48 13.91 11.55 -12.00
C LEU A 48 15.25 10.87 -11.79
N ALA A 49 15.88 10.49 -12.91
CA ALA A 49 17.24 10.00 -12.94
C ALA A 49 18.12 10.93 -13.80
N ASP A 50 19.38 11.10 -13.42
CA ASP A 50 20.38 11.78 -14.24
C ASP A 50 20.81 10.91 -15.45
N ALA A 51 21.70 11.43 -16.29
CA ALA A 51 22.20 10.72 -17.46
C ALA A 51 22.95 9.41 -17.13
N ALA A 52 23.37 9.21 -15.87
CA ALA A 52 24.02 8.01 -15.37
C ALA A 52 23.05 7.04 -14.66
N GLY A 53 21.73 7.34 -14.67
CA GLY A 53 20.71 6.53 -14.02
C GLY A 53 20.64 6.71 -12.50
N ARG A 54 21.27 7.74 -11.93
CA ARG A 54 21.23 8.02 -10.49
C ARG A 54 20.04 8.90 -10.15
N TYR A 55 19.45 8.69 -8.97
CA TYR A 55 18.37 9.53 -8.47
C TYR A 55 18.75 11.02 -8.53
N ALA A 56 17.93 11.81 -9.22
CA ALA A 56 18.12 13.24 -9.46
C ALA A 56 16.99 14.10 -8.87
N GLY A 57 15.88 13.51 -8.49
CA GLY A 57 14.76 14.22 -7.89
C GLY A 57 13.44 13.46 -7.94
N VAL A 58 12.40 14.08 -7.38
CA VAL A 58 11.03 13.57 -7.40
C VAL A 58 10.08 14.70 -7.81
N LEU A 59 9.11 14.36 -8.66
CA LEU A 59 8.08 15.26 -9.18
C LEU A 59 6.69 14.84 -8.70
N ASP A 60 5.70 15.70 -8.95
CA ASP A 60 4.28 15.46 -8.65
C ASP A 60 3.95 15.32 -7.15
N TRP A 61 4.16 16.42 -6.43
CA TRP A 61 3.85 16.54 -5.00
C TRP A 61 2.35 16.72 -4.70
N GLY A 62 1.45 16.45 -5.66
CA GLY A 62 0.00 16.64 -5.49
C GLY A 62 -0.61 15.76 -4.38
N ASN A 63 0.00 14.60 -4.11
CA ASN A 63 -0.40 13.67 -3.06
C ASN A 63 0.39 13.84 -1.75
N ALA A 64 1.27 14.84 -1.67
CA ALA A 64 2.14 15.01 -0.52
C ALA A 64 1.38 15.51 0.72
N GLY A 65 1.79 15.05 1.89
CA GLY A 65 1.13 15.41 3.13
C GLY A 65 1.72 14.73 4.36
N TRP A 66 1.10 15.01 5.51
CA TRP A 66 1.43 14.33 6.76
C TRP A 66 0.72 12.98 6.82
N ALA A 67 1.50 11.90 6.81
CA ALA A 67 1.03 10.53 6.94
C ALA A 67 2.06 9.71 7.72
N THR A 68 1.90 8.39 7.80
CA THR A 68 2.93 7.53 8.40
C THR A 68 3.95 7.10 7.35
N LEU A 69 5.14 6.66 7.77
CA LEU A 69 6.18 6.21 6.84
C LEU A 69 5.73 4.96 6.05
N GLU A 70 4.86 4.14 6.63
CA GLU A 70 4.24 2.98 6.00
C GLU A 70 3.39 3.39 4.78
N HIS A 71 2.75 4.55 4.81
CA HIS A 71 1.99 5.07 3.67
C HIS A 71 2.91 5.33 2.46
N GLU A 72 4.10 5.88 2.71
CA GLU A 72 5.10 6.09 1.67
C GLU A 72 5.67 4.76 1.17
N CYS A 73 5.95 3.83 2.07
CA CYS A 73 6.54 2.54 1.69
C CYS A 73 5.53 1.64 0.96
N ALA A 74 4.24 1.73 1.28
CA ALA A 74 3.20 0.86 0.73
C ALA A 74 3.04 0.99 -0.78
N VAL A 75 3.43 2.12 -1.39
CA VAL A 75 3.35 2.38 -2.83
C VAL A 75 4.59 1.93 -3.61
N LEU A 76 5.67 1.51 -2.94
CA LEU A 76 6.90 1.09 -3.60
C LEU A 76 6.72 -0.23 -4.36
N ASP A 77 7.31 -0.34 -5.56
CA ASP A 77 7.29 -1.58 -6.34
C ASP A 77 7.96 -2.73 -5.58
N ASP A 78 9.12 -2.46 -4.99
CA ASP A 78 9.89 -3.37 -4.15
C ASP A 78 9.99 -2.85 -2.72
N LEU A 79 9.55 -3.67 -1.76
CA LEU A 79 9.58 -3.34 -0.34
C LEU A 79 10.89 -3.74 0.34
N GLU A 80 11.67 -4.67 -0.21
CA GLU A 80 12.85 -5.21 0.46
C GLU A 80 13.85 -4.11 0.87
N PRO A 81 14.19 -3.13 0.00
CA PRO A 81 15.07 -2.02 0.38
C PRO A 81 14.51 -1.16 1.52
N ALA A 82 13.20 -0.92 1.52
CA ALA A 82 12.52 -0.14 2.56
C ALA A 82 12.51 -0.88 3.90
N LEU A 83 12.27 -2.20 3.88
CA LEU A 83 12.31 -3.05 5.07
C LEU A 83 13.72 -3.15 5.66
N VAL A 84 14.75 -3.28 4.81
CA VAL A 84 16.15 -3.27 5.27
C VAL A 84 16.53 -1.93 5.90
N ARG A 85 16.12 -0.81 5.27
CA ARG A 85 16.50 0.53 5.72
C ARG A 85 15.71 1.00 6.94
N TRP A 86 14.43 0.69 7.01
CA TRP A 86 13.50 1.27 7.98
C TRP A 86 12.73 0.24 8.80
N GLY A 87 13.01 -1.07 8.70
CA GLY A 87 12.26 -2.11 9.40
C GLY A 87 12.12 -1.90 10.91
N GLY A 88 13.13 -1.34 11.58
CA GLY A 88 13.06 -0.99 13.01
C GLY A 88 12.19 0.24 13.35
N ARG A 89 11.68 0.96 12.34
CA ARG A 89 10.82 2.15 12.47
C ARG A 89 9.43 1.93 11.88
N LEU A 90 9.26 0.89 11.07
CA LEU A 90 8.00 0.58 10.39
C LEU A 90 7.13 -0.30 11.29
N ASP A 91 5.86 0.06 11.42
CA ASP A 91 4.83 -0.90 11.81
C ASP A 91 4.53 -1.79 10.60
N THR A 92 5.04 -3.02 10.65
CA THR A 92 4.86 -3.99 9.56
C THR A 92 3.39 -4.37 9.35
N GLY A 93 2.57 -4.38 10.41
CA GLY A 93 1.15 -4.69 10.30
C GLY A 93 0.41 -3.60 9.54
N LEU A 94 0.68 -2.33 9.86
CA LEU A 94 0.15 -1.18 9.15
C LEU A 94 0.63 -1.15 7.69
N LEU A 95 1.92 -1.40 7.43
CA LEU A 95 2.48 -1.46 6.08
C LEU A 95 1.75 -2.48 5.19
N TRP A 96 1.61 -3.72 5.66
CA TRP A 96 0.97 -4.79 4.88
C TRP A 96 -0.49 -4.49 4.61
N ARG A 97 -1.18 -3.86 5.55
CA ARG A 97 -2.56 -3.45 5.36
C ARG A 97 -2.72 -2.31 4.36
N LEU A 98 -1.92 -1.25 4.46
CA LEU A 98 -1.95 -0.15 3.48
C LEU A 98 -1.64 -0.68 2.07
N ARG A 99 -0.72 -1.64 1.98
CA ARG A 99 -0.42 -2.32 0.72
C ARG A 99 -1.58 -3.21 0.25
N LEU A 100 -2.28 -3.89 1.15
CA LEU A 100 -3.50 -4.66 0.83
C LEU A 100 -4.58 -3.74 0.24
N GLU A 101 -4.83 -2.59 0.86
CA GLU A 101 -5.78 -1.58 0.38
C GLU A 101 -5.42 -1.05 -1.02
N LEU A 102 -4.14 -0.72 -1.24
CA LEU A 102 -3.64 -0.31 -2.55
C LEU A 102 -3.86 -1.40 -3.61
N LEU A 103 -3.41 -2.63 -3.33
CA LEU A 103 -3.50 -3.73 -4.30
C LEU A 103 -4.96 -4.12 -4.59
N LEU A 104 -5.87 -4.00 -3.63
CA LEU A 104 -7.30 -4.19 -3.89
C LEU A 104 -7.82 -3.19 -4.92
N LYS A 105 -7.49 -1.90 -4.79
CA LYS A 105 -7.86 -0.87 -5.78
C LYS A 105 -7.26 -1.16 -7.15
N VAL A 106 -5.98 -1.51 -7.20
CA VAL A 106 -5.26 -1.83 -8.46
C VAL A 106 -5.82 -3.10 -9.12
N CYS A 107 -6.20 -4.10 -8.32
CA CYS A 107 -6.86 -5.33 -8.79
C CYS A 107 -8.27 -5.03 -9.32
N GLY A 108 -9.05 -4.20 -8.62
CA GLY A 108 -10.37 -3.76 -9.07
C GLY A 108 -10.32 -2.99 -10.40
N ALA A 109 -9.24 -2.25 -10.64
CA ALA A 109 -8.95 -1.61 -11.92
C ALA A 109 -8.42 -2.57 -13.02
N GLY A 110 -8.33 -3.88 -12.75
CA GLY A 110 -7.88 -4.90 -13.70
C GLY A 110 -6.39 -4.84 -14.05
N ARG A 111 -5.56 -4.17 -13.23
CA ARG A 111 -4.13 -3.98 -13.51
C ARG A 111 -3.24 -5.08 -12.95
N ILE A 112 -3.73 -5.82 -11.95
CA ILE A 112 -3.05 -6.97 -11.36
C ILE A 112 -4.04 -8.12 -11.16
N SER A 113 -3.50 -9.33 -11.02
CA SER A 113 -4.32 -10.51 -10.71
C SER A 113 -4.73 -10.54 -9.23
N PRO A 114 -5.88 -11.17 -8.89
CA PRO A 114 -6.27 -11.42 -7.51
C PRO A 114 -5.22 -12.19 -6.67
N ASN A 115 -4.35 -12.98 -7.32
CA ASN A 115 -3.27 -13.69 -6.63
C ASN A 115 -2.24 -12.75 -5.99
N ALA A 116 -2.04 -11.54 -6.54
CA ALA A 116 -1.17 -10.55 -5.92
C ALA A 116 -1.74 -10.07 -4.57
N VAL A 117 -3.05 -9.85 -4.51
CA VAL A 117 -3.77 -9.49 -3.28
C VAL A 117 -3.71 -10.64 -2.27
N ARG A 118 -3.93 -11.89 -2.70
CA ARG A 118 -3.85 -13.08 -1.81
C ARG A 118 -2.51 -13.20 -1.10
N LYS A 119 -1.40 -12.97 -1.82
CA LYS A 119 -0.05 -13.00 -1.23
C LYS A 119 0.09 -11.96 -0.12
N VAL A 120 -0.41 -10.75 -0.31
CA VAL A 120 -0.35 -9.70 0.72
C VAL A 120 -1.30 -9.99 1.88
N LEU A 121 -2.49 -10.56 1.61
CA LEU A 121 -3.44 -10.94 2.65
C LEU A 121 -2.85 -11.94 3.66
N GLN A 122 -1.95 -12.84 3.22
CA GLN A 122 -1.22 -13.78 4.10
C GLN A 122 -0.32 -13.08 5.14
N HIS A 123 0.08 -11.84 4.89
CA HIS A 123 0.85 -11.04 5.85
C HIS A 123 -0.04 -10.26 6.84
N CYS A 124 -1.36 -10.24 6.62
CA CYS A 124 -2.34 -9.53 7.45
C CYS A 124 -3.14 -10.47 8.38
N THR A 125 -2.90 -11.78 8.33
CA THR A 125 -3.59 -12.83 9.12
C THR A 125 -2.85 -13.22 10.38
#